data_AF-A0A959G817-F1
#
_entry.id   AF-A0A959G817-F1
#
_cell.length_a   1.000
_cell.length_b   1.000
_cell.length_c   1.000
_cell.angle_alpha   90.00
_cell.angle_beta   90.00
_cell.angle_gamma   90.00
#
_symmetry.space_group_name_H-M   'P 1'
#
loop_
_entity.id
_entity.type
_entity.pdbx_description
1 polymer ?
#
loop_
_entity_poly.entity_id
_entity_poly.type
_entity_poly.pdbx_seq_one_letter_code
_entity_poly.pdbx_strand_id
1 'polypeptide(L)'
;MNFLFFPSLSPKGNISQVVGNTRIEIEYIRPSVRKRQIFGDLIPWDKVWRTGAGSCTKISLNEPVKIGGQKVQAGKYALLTIPG
;
A
#
# COMPACT_ATOMS: atom_id res chain seq x y z
N MET A 1 2.57 35.73 -6.22
CA MET A 1 1.73 34.58 -6.67
C MET A 1 1.69 33.57 -5.54
N ASN A 2 0.58 33.47 -4.79
CA ASN A 2 0.46 32.51 -3.69
C ASN A 2 -0.05 31.18 -4.25
N PHE A 3 0.78 30.14 -4.20
CA PHE A 3 0.33 28.78 -4.51
C PHE A 3 -0.52 28.27 -3.35
N LEU A 4 -1.84 28.19 -3.56
CA LEU A 4 -2.73 27.49 -2.63
C LEU A 4 -2.40 25.99 -2.70
N PHE A 5 -1.78 25.47 -1.63
CA PHE A 5 -1.51 24.05 -1.49
C PHE A 5 -2.81 23.33 -1.10
N PHE A 6 -3.45 22.67 -2.06
CA PHE A 6 -4.57 21.77 -1.76
C PHE A 6 -4.03 20.41 -1.34
N PRO A 7 -4.48 19.84 -0.20
CA PRO A 7 -4.04 18.53 0.22
C PRO A 7 -4.47 17.47 -0.81
N SER A 8 -3.62 16.46 -1.01
CA SER A 8 -3.98 15.29 -1.83
C SER A 8 -5.31 14.71 -1.39
N LEU A 9 -6.12 14.33 -2.37
CA LEU A 9 -7.44 13.73 -2.18
C LEU A 9 -7.42 12.48 -1.29
N SER A 10 -6.29 11.77 -1.33
CA SER A 10 -5.97 10.67 -0.44
C SER A 10 -4.63 10.97 0.23
N PRO A 11 -4.59 11.05 1.57
CA PRO A 11 -3.34 11.30 2.29
C PRO A 11 -2.34 10.17 2.11
N LYS A 12 -1.07 10.54 1.97
CA LYS A 12 0.05 9.58 2.04
C LYS A 12 0.25 9.15 3.50
N GLY A 13 0.60 7.89 3.70
CA GLY A 13 0.95 7.33 4.99
C GLY A 13 2.21 6.48 4.87
N ASN A 14 2.95 6.40 5.98
CA ASN A 14 4.12 5.56 6.13
C ASN A 14 4.09 4.92 7.51
N ILE A 15 4.53 3.67 7.61
CA ILE A 15 4.89 3.04 8.86
C ILE A 15 6.24 2.35 8.68
N SER A 16 7.13 2.52 9.65
CA SER A 16 8.38 1.80 9.71
C SER A 16 8.55 1.17 11.07
N GLN A 17 9.00 -0.08 11.08
CA GLN A 17 9.30 -0.81 12.30
C GLN A 17 10.59 -1.61 12.12
N VAL A 18 11.37 -1.69 13.20
CA VAL A 18 12.54 -2.55 13.28
C VAL A 18 12.20 -3.73 14.19
N VAL A 19 12.45 -4.95 13.72
CA VAL A 19 12.34 -6.20 14.48
C VAL A 19 13.71 -6.89 14.43
N GLY A 20 14.41 -6.94 15.57
CA GLY A 20 15.82 -7.31 15.60
C GLY A 20 16.66 -6.34 14.75
N ASN A 21 17.24 -6.83 13.65
CA ASN A 21 18.00 -6.03 12.68
C ASN A 21 17.22 -5.77 11.38
N THR A 22 15.99 -6.30 11.27
CA THR A 22 15.17 -6.15 10.07
C THR A 22 14.29 -4.92 10.18
N ARG A 23 14.51 -3.94 9.29
CA ARG A 23 13.61 -2.82 9.04
C ARG A 23 12.58 -3.20 7.99
N ILE A 24 11.32 -3.01 8.37
CA ILE A 24 10.15 -3.15 7.51
C ILE A 24 9.56 -1.74 7.35
N GLU A 25 9.32 -1.33 6.12
CA GLU A 25 8.68 -0.05 5.81
C GLU A 25 7.48 -0.27 4.88
N ILE A 26 6.34 0.33 5.20
CA ILE A 26 5.14 0.28 4.37
C ILE A 26 4.75 1.71 4.01
N GLU A 27 4.87 2.03 2.72
CA GLU A 27 4.38 3.28 2.14
C GLU A 27 3.04 3.04 1.47
N TYR A 28 2.04 3.86 1.79
CA TYR A 28 0.69 3.69 1.23
C TYR A 28 -0.01 5.03 1.05
N ILE A 29 -1.09 5.00 0.28
CA ILE A 29 -1.99 6.14 0.11
C ILE A 29 -3.36 5.69 0.63
N ARG A 30 -3.87 6.40 1.64
CA ARG A 30 -5.10 6.06 2.36
C ARG A 30 -6.32 6.22 1.44
N PRO A 31 -7.07 5.14 1.14
CA PRO A 31 -8.26 5.25 0.31
C PRO A 31 -9.33 6.12 0.99
N SER A 32 -9.86 7.08 0.25
CA SER A 32 -11.01 7.88 0.66
C SER A 32 -12.20 7.53 -0.25
N VAL A 33 -13.24 6.93 0.33
CA VAL A 33 -14.38 6.37 -0.42
C VAL A 33 -15.13 7.44 -1.22
N ARG A 34 -15.33 8.64 -0.63
CA ARG A 34 -15.90 9.82 -1.30
C ARG A 34 -17.27 9.54 -1.93
N LYS A 35 -18.14 8.81 -1.23
CA LYS A 35 -19.49 8.42 -1.67
C LYS A 35 -19.51 7.57 -2.96
N ARG A 36 -18.37 7.05 -3.41
CA ARG A 36 -18.31 6.11 -4.53
C ARG A 36 -18.62 4.70 -4.05
N GLN A 37 -19.23 3.89 -4.90
CA GLN A 37 -19.16 2.46 -4.75
C GLN A 37 -17.73 2.01 -5.00
N ILE A 38 -17.15 1.26 -4.07
CA ILE A 38 -15.74 0.87 -4.15
C ILE A 38 -15.64 -0.53 -4.71
N PHE A 39 -16.17 -1.52 -4.00
CA PHE A 39 -16.12 -2.89 -4.46
C PHE A 39 -17.26 -3.19 -5.44
N GLY A 40 -16.95 -3.95 -6.49
CA GLY A 40 -17.87 -4.22 -7.60
C GLY A 40 -17.99 -3.09 -8.62
N ASP A 41 -17.27 -1.97 -8.43
CA ASP A 41 -17.19 -0.86 -9.40
C ASP A 41 -15.72 -0.44 -9.59
N LEU A 42 -15.21 0.48 -8.76
CA LEU A 42 -13.82 0.94 -8.83
C LEU A 42 -12.81 -0.18 -8.60
N ILE A 43 -13.14 -1.10 -7.69
CA ILE A 43 -12.37 -2.28 -7.35
C ILE A 43 -13.22 -3.49 -7.76
N PRO A 44 -12.90 -4.16 -8.88
CA PRO A 44 -13.65 -5.33 -9.31
C PRO A 44 -13.43 -6.52 -8.36
N TRP A 45 -14.49 -7.29 -8.13
CA TRP A 45 -14.41 -8.61 -7.51
C TRP A 45 -13.67 -9.59 -8.42
N ASP A 46 -13.04 -10.60 -7.81
CA ASP A 46 -12.34 -11.72 -8.45
C ASP A 46 -11.23 -11.30 -9.42
N LYS A 47 -10.74 -10.07 -9.28
CA LYS A 47 -9.68 -9.49 -10.12
C LYS A 47 -8.59 -8.89 -9.26
N VAL A 48 -7.37 -8.89 -9.80
CA VAL A 48 -6.23 -8.28 -9.13
C VAL A 48 -6.41 -6.78 -8.97
N TRP A 49 -6.23 -6.31 -7.75
CA TRP A 49 -6.21 -4.91 -7.38
C TRP A 49 -4.86 -4.53 -6.81
N ARG A 50 -4.31 -3.41 -7.29
CA ARG A 50 -3.15 -2.74 -6.71
C ARG A 50 -3.53 -2.03 -5.42
N THR A 51 -3.58 -2.78 -4.32
CA THR A 51 -4.05 -2.35 -3.01
C THR A 51 -3.51 -0.99 -2.61
N GLY A 52 -4.43 -0.09 -2.25
CA GLY A 52 -4.16 1.33 -1.98
C GLY A 52 -4.95 2.27 -2.90
N ALA A 53 -4.66 3.57 -2.83
CA ALA A 53 -5.24 4.58 -3.72
C ALA A 53 -4.15 5.31 -4.52
N GLY A 54 -4.41 5.71 -5.77
CA GLY A 54 -3.39 6.40 -6.59
C GLY A 54 -2.25 5.50 -7.06
N SER A 55 -1.32 5.15 -6.17
CA SER A 55 -0.22 4.18 -6.38
C SER A 55 -0.45 2.91 -5.53
N CYS A 56 0.28 1.83 -5.80
CA CYS A 56 0.25 0.64 -4.94
C CYS A 56 0.88 0.93 -3.57
N THR A 57 0.38 0.24 -2.55
CA THR A 57 1.08 0.10 -1.27
C THR A 57 2.40 -0.64 -1.52
N LYS A 58 3.50 -0.04 -1.07
CA LYS A 58 4.86 -0.58 -1.20
C LYS A 58 5.35 -1.09 0.15
N ILE A 59 5.94 -2.29 0.16
CA ILE A 59 6.59 -2.90 1.31
C ILE A 59 8.09 -2.97 0.99
N SER A 60 8.91 -2.34 1.82
CA SER A 60 10.37 -2.38 1.72
C SER A 60 10.96 -3.18 2.88
N LEU A 61 11.88 -4.08 2.54
CA LEU A 61 12.57 -4.97 3.47
C LEU A 61 14.07 -4.80 3.26
N ASN A 62 14.83 -4.56 4.33
CA ASN A 62 16.30 -4.48 4.25
C ASN A 62 16.98 -5.85 4.38
N GLU A 63 16.28 -6.85 4.93
CA GLU A 63 16.77 -8.21 5.17
C GLU A 63 15.74 -9.22 4.65
N PRO A 64 16.15 -10.47 4.33
CA PRO A 64 15.20 -11.53 4.00
C PRO A 64 14.32 -11.90 5.20
N VAL A 65 13.03 -12.12 4.96
CA VAL A 65 12.02 -12.45 5.98
C VAL A 65 11.22 -13.69 5.60
N LYS A 66 10.39 -14.19 6.53
CA LYS A 66 9.35 -15.17 6.22
C LYS A 66 7.97 -14.53 6.32
N ILE A 67 7.15 -14.64 5.27
CA ILE A 67 5.76 -14.18 5.23
C ILE A 67 4.90 -15.38 4.84
N GLY A 68 3.93 -15.75 5.68
CA GLY A 68 3.07 -16.93 5.41
C GLY A 68 3.86 -18.23 5.23
N GLY A 69 4.99 -18.39 5.94
CA GLY A 69 5.90 -19.53 5.81
C GLY A 69 6.87 -19.47 4.62
N GLN A 70 6.66 -18.55 3.67
CA GLN A 70 7.50 -18.41 2.48
C GLN A 70 8.65 -17.43 2.73
N LYS A 71 9.85 -17.78 2.24
CA LYS A 71 11.02 -16.90 2.30
C LYS A 71 10.88 -15.79 1.25
N VAL A 72 10.98 -14.55 1.70
CA VAL A 72 10.97 -13.35 0.86
C VAL A 72 12.33 -12.66 1.02
N GLN A 73 12.96 -12.30 -0.09
CA GLN A 73 14.27 -11.66 -0.05
C GLN A 73 14.15 -10.19 0.37
N ALA A 74 15.29 -9.57 0.72
CA ALA A 74 15.35 -8.12 0.85
C ALA A 74 14.96 -7.46 -0.48
N GLY A 75 14.23 -6.35 -0.43
CA GLY A 75 13.75 -5.68 -1.63
C GLY A 75 12.53 -4.81 -1.40
N LYS A 76 11.98 -4.29 -2.50
CA LYS A 76 10.74 -3.52 -2.53
C LYS A 76 9.67 -4.28 -3.29
N TYR A 77 8.50 -4.42 -2.67
CA TYR A 77 7.40 -5.22 -3.16
C TYR A 77 6.13 -4.37 -3.23
N ALA A 78 5.25 -4.67 -4.18
CA ALA A 78 3.91 -4.10 -4.25
C ALA A 78 2.90 -5.05 -3.61
N LEU A 79 1.99 -4.53 -2.79
CA LEU A 79 0.87 -5.30 -2.26
C LEU A 79 -0.25 -5.37 -3.30
N LEU A 80 -0.59 -6.59 -3.72
CA LEU A 80 -1.71 -6.89 -4.60
C LEU A 80 -2.72 -7.76 -3.85
N THR A 81 -4.01 -7.55 -4.11
CA THR A 81 -5.09 -8.32 -3.49
C THR A 81 -6.11 -8.69 -4.57
N ILE A 82 -6.71 -9.87 -4.47
CA ILE A 82 -7.90 -10.24 -5.23
C ILE A 82 -9.07 -10.16 -4.25
N PRO A 83 -9.97 -9.17 -4.38
CA PRO A 83 -11.17 -9.08 -3.56
C PRO A 83 -12.13 -10.21 -3.94
N GLY A 84 -12.71 -10.89 -2.96
CA GLY A 84 -13.70 -11.95 -3.12
C GLY A 84 -14.33 -12.31 -1.78
#